data_AF-A0A969E4L8-F1
#
_entry.id   AF-A0A969E4L8-F1
#
_cell.length_a   1.000
_cell.length_b   1.000
_cell.length_c   1.000
_cell.angle_alpha   90.00
_cell.angle_beta   90.00
_cell.angle_gamma   90.00
#
_symmetry.space_group_name_H-M   'P 1'
#
loop_
_entity.id
_entity.type
_entity.pdbx_description
1 polymer ?
#
loop_
_entity_poly.entity_id
_entity_poly.type
_entity_poly.pdbx_seq_one_letter_code
_entity_poly.pdbx_strand_id
1 'polypeptide(L)'
;MLRDLINNTILPDSIKEPFIEYLTHDSIVVQIPFLNPKTQSDLERLLNIFNQDFKLKDDKHKLKVEDDNIEDPLIKKLIRRLNKAVESDEILAEMAVEDEVNRILGDVERELEHVRSVLKVERQKVEEKEIELGLERTKSRRKRARIRIRATKSGGKRARIRIFTPRNVSTQTADE
;
A
#
# COMPACT_ATOMS: atom_id res chain seq x y z
N MET A 1 -10.67 -20.28 -10.66
CA MET A 1 -10.57 -20.72 -9.25
C MET A 1 -9.31 -21.56 -9.13
N LEU A 2 -8.50 -21.36 -8.09
CA LEU A 2 -7.30 -22.16 -7.88
C LEU A 2 -7.70 -23.54 -7.34
N ARG A 3 -7.15 -24.60 -7.93
CA ARG A 3 -7.54 -25.97 -7.65
C ARG A 3 -6.33 -26.81 -7.31
N ASP A 4 -6.39 -27.50 -6.19
CA ASP A 4 -5.42 -28.54 -5.86
C ASP A 4 -5.68 -29.76 -6.75
N LEU A 5 -4.69 -30.09 -7.58
CA LEU A 5 -4.78 -31.23 -8.50
C LEU A 5 -4.57 -32.58 -7.81
N ILE A 6 -3.92 -32.62 -6.65
CA ILE A 6 -3.68 -33.84 -5.88
C ILE A 6 -4.94 -34.21 -5.10
N ASN A 7 -5.50 -33.25 -4.37
CA ASN A 7 -6.65 -33.50 -3.51
C ASN A 7 -8.00 -33.22 -4.18
N ASN A 8 -7.98 -32.72 -5.42
CA ASN A 8 -9.18 -32.39 -6.19
C ASN A 8 -10.06 -31.31 -5.50
N THR A 9 -9.46 -30.46 -4.65
CA THR A 9 -10.13 -29.46 -3.82
C THR A 9 -9.95 -28.04 -4.36
N ILE A 10 -10.89 -27.15 -4.05
CA ILE A 10 -10.77 -25.72 -4.34
C ILE A 10 -9.98 -25.10 -3.18
N LEU A 11 -8.90 -24.38 -3.51
CA LEU A 11 -8.09 -23.72 -2.50
C LEU A 11 -8.80 -22.44 -2.02
N PRO A 12 -8.81 -22.16 -0.70
CA PRO A 12 -9.40 -20.96 -0.15
C PRO A 12 -8.66 -19.70 -0.63
N ASP A 13 -9.39 -18.58 -0.72
CA ASP A 13 -8.87 -17.31 -1.21
C ASP A 13 -7.69 -16.78 -0.37
N SER A 14 -7.56 -17.22 0.88
CA SER A 14 -6.44 -16.89 1.77
C SER A 14 -5.08 -17.47 1.35
N ILE A 15 -5.06 -18.44 0.43
CA ILE A 15 -3.83 -19.05 -0.12
C ILE A 15 -3.45 -18.40 -1.46
N LYS A 16 -4.28 -17.50 -2.00
CA LYS A 16 -3.97 -16.81 -3.25
C LYS A 16 -2.84 -15.82 -3.04
N GLU A 17 -1.65 -16.18 -3.51
CA GLU A 17 -0.57 -15.23 -3.63
C GLU A 17 -0.86 -14.25 -4.78
N PRO A 18 -0.59 -12.94 -4.62
CA PRO A 18 -0.86 -11.93 -5.65
C PRO A 18 -0.24 -12.28 -7.02
N PHE A 19 0.92 -12.95 -7.03
CA PHE A 19 1.57 -13.36 -8.26
C PHE A 19 0.72 -14.35 -9.08
N ILE A 20 -0.06 -15.22 -8.43
CA ILE A 20 -0.91 -16.21 -9.10
C ILE A 20 -2.02 -15.50 -9.87
N GLU A 21 -2.52 -14.38 -9.36
CA GLU A 21 -3.56 -13.58 -10.02
C GLU A 21 -3.02 -12.81 -11.23
N TYR A 22 -1.71 -12.57 -11.29
CA TYR A 22 -1.07 -11.93 -12.44
C TYR A 22 -0.78 -12.90 -13.60
N LEU A 23 -1.01 -14.20 -13.42
CA LEU A 23 -0.85 -15.18 -14.50
C LEU A 23 -1.95 -14.96 -15.56
N THR A 24 -1.54 -14.70 -16.79
CA THR A 24 -2.44 -14.36 -17.90
C THR A 24 -2.95 -15.58 -18.68
N HIS A 25 -2.40 -16.76 -18.41
CA HIS A 25 -2.67 -18.00 -19.14
C HIS A 25 -2.92 -19.16 -18.16
N ASP A 26 -3.58 -20.20 -18.65
CA ASP A 26 -3.75 -21.46 -17.93
C ASP A 26 -2.39 -22.01 -17.51
N SER A 27 -2.14 -22.06 -16.21
CA SER A 27 -0.83 -22.37 -15.63
C SER A 27 -0.97 -23.39 -14.51
N ILE A 28 0.04 -24.26 -14.38
CA ILE A 28 0.17 -25.19 -13.25
C ILE A 28 1.28 -24.66 -12.36
N VAL A 29 0.96 -24.42 -11.08
CA VAL A 29 1.95 -24.02 -10.07
C VAL A 29 2.31 -25.24 -9.25
N VAL A 30 3.60 -25.59 -9.26
CA VAL A 30 4.13 -26.70 -8.47
C VAL A 30 4.95 -26.13 -7.32
N GLN A 31 4.54 -26.44 -6.09
CA GLN A 31 5.30 -26.08 -4.91
C GLN A 31 6.35 -27.14 -4.63
N ILE A 32 7.56 -26.87 -5.09
CA ILE A 32 8.71 -27.78 -5.00
C ILE A 32 8.99 -28.30 -3.57
N PRO A 33 8.91 -27.49 -2.49
CA PRO A 33 9.17 -27.98 -1.13
C PRO A 33 8.21 -29.07 -0.64
N PHE A 34 7.04 -29.22 -1.27
CA PHE A 34 6.07 -30.26 -0.93
C PHE A 34 6.22 -31.53 -1.78
N LEU A 35 7.17 -31.55 -2.72
CA LEU A 35 7.56 -32.76 -3.42
C LEU A 35 8.37 -33.61 -2.43
N ASN A 36 7.81 -34.73 -2.00
CA ASN A 36 8.49 -35.64 -1.09
C ASN A 36 9.67 -36.32 -1.84
N PRO A 37 10.92 -36.23 -1.37
CA PRO A 37 12.06 -36.87 -2.03
C PRO A 37 11.92 -38.40 -2.16
N LYS A 38 11.00 -39.00 -1.39
CA LYS A 38 10.75 -40.44 -1.34
C LYS A 38 9.53 -40.90 -2.15
N THR A 39 8.82 -40.01 -2.85
CA THR A 39 7.62 -40.41 -3.60
C THR A 39 7.94 -41.12 -4.91
N GLN A 40 7.01 -41.99 -5.31
CA GLN A 40 7.23 -43.10 -6.25
C GLN A 40 6.67 -42.85 -7.65
N SER A 41 5.88 -41.80 -7.86
CA SER A 41 5.30 -41.54 -9.18
C SER A 41 6.33 -40.93 -10.14
N ASP A 42 6.21 -41.25 -11.43
CA ASP A 42 7.12 -40.76 -12.46
C ASP A 42 7.10 -39.22 -12.56
N LEU A 43 5.94 -38.60 -12.32
CA LEU A 43 5.80 -37.14 -12.31
C LEU A 43 6.52 -36.50 -11.13
N GLU A 44 6.38 -37.03 -9.92
CA GLU A 44 7.08 -36.48 -8.75
C GLU A 44 8.59 -36.65 -8.88
N ARG A 45 9.05 -37.80 -9.42
CA ARG A 45 10.47 -38.03 -9.75
C ARG A 45 10.99 -37.01 -10.77
N LEU A 46 10.20 -36.73 -11.81
CA LEU A 46 10.52 -35.71 -12.81
C LEU A 46 10.60 -34.32 -12.18
N LEU A 47 9.63 -33.94 -11.35
CA LEU A 47 9.59 -32.61 -10.74
C LEU A 47 10.69 -32.43 -9.68
N ASN A 48 11.10 -33.50 -9.00
CA ASN A 48 12.15 -33.45 -7.98
C ASN A 48 13.53 -33.07 -8.53
N ILE A 49 13.79 -33.17 -9.84
CA ILE A 49 15.05 -32.68 -10.42
C ILE A 49 15.21 -31.16 -10.26
N PHE A 50 14.10 -30.43 -10.10
CA PHE A 50 14.08 -28.99 -9.90
C PHE A 50 14.12 -28.61 -8.42
N ASN A 51 14.35 -29.59 -7.52
CA ASN A 51 14.38 -29.34 -6.10
C ASN A 51 15.53 -28.39 -5.72
N GLN A 52 15.16 -27.26 -5.13
CA GLN A 52 16.07 -26.18 -4.77
C GLN A 52 16.97 -26.54 -3.58
N ASP A 53 16.67 -27.63 -2.85
CA ASP A 53 17.57 -28.18 -1.83
C ASP A 53 18.89 -28.69 -2.44
N PHE A 54 18.91 -29.02 -3.73
CA PHE A 54 20.10 -29.48 -4.45
C PHE A 54 20.99 -28.34 -4.96
N LYS A 55 20.65 -27.09 -4.64
CA LYS A 55 21.39 -25.91 -5.05
C LYS A 55 22.83 -25.92 -4.54
N LEU A 56 23.77 -25.58 -5.42
CA LEU A 56 25.17 -25.43 -5.04
C LEU A 56 25.35 -24.20 -4.14
N LYS A 57 26.19 -24.34 -3.11
CA LYS A 57 26.51 -23.23 -2.19
C LYS A 57 27.21 -22.07 -2.89
N ASP A 58 28.05 -22.39 -3.86
CA ASP A 58 28.92 -21.42 -4.54
C ASP A 58 28.26 -20.79 -5.76
N ASP A 59 27.23 -21.43 -6.32
CA ASP A 59 26.53 -20.95 -7.51
C ASP A 59 25.04 -21.23 -7.38
N LYS A 60 24.27 -20.15 -7.16
CA LYS A 60 22.84 -20.22 -6.97
C LYS A 60 22.05 -20.59 -8.23
N HIS A 61 22.70 -20.57 -9.40
CA HIS A 61 22.10 -20.90 -10.69
C HIS A 61 22.22 -22.38 -11.04
N LYS A 62 22.96 -23.16 -10.23
CA LYS A 62 23.24 -24.57 -10.50
C LYS A 62 22.66 -25.47 -9.42
N LEU A 63 21.99 -26.53 -9.86
CA LEU A 63 21.51 -27.63 -9.02
C LEU A 63 22.40 -28.86 -9.24
N LYS A 64 22.80 -29.53 -8.16
CA LYS A 64 23.54 -30.80 -8.22
C LYS A 64 22.55 -31.96 -8.21
N VAL A 65 22.31 -32.54 -9.38
CA VAL A 65 21.49 -33.75 -9.51
C VAL A 65 22.40 -34.98 -9.58
N GLU A 66 22.19 -35.95 -8.70
CA GLU A 66 22.91 -37.23 -8.72
C GLU A 66 22.24 -38.18 -9.73
N ASP A 67 22.96 -38.51 -10.82
CA ASP A 67 22.46 -39.34 -11.92
C ASP A 67 22.32 -40.83 -11.52
N ASP A 68 23.08 -41.26 -10.50
CA ASP A 68 23.25 -42.67 -10.13
C ASP A 68 21.95 -43.39 -9.74
N ASN A 69 20.93 -42.65 -9.30
CA ASN A 69 19.63 -43.20 -8.86
C ASN A 69 18.50 -43.00 -9.89
N ILE A 70 18.81 -42.45 -11.07
CA ILE A 70 17.80 -42.17 -12.09
C ILE A 70 17.87 -43.28 -13.13
N GLU A 71 16.83 -44.10 -13.23
CA GLU A 71 16.78 -45.17 -14.23
C GLU A 71 15.99 -44.77 -15.49
N ASP A 72 15.05 -43.83 -15.36
CA ASP A 72 14.15 -43.41 -16.44
C ASP A 72 14.91 -42.73 -17.61
N PRO A 73 14.85 -43.29 -18.83
CA PRO A 73 15.47 -42.70 -20.02
C PRO A 73 15.00 -41.28 -20.37
N LEU A 74 13.74 -40.94 -20.09
CA LEU A 74 13.18 -39.61 -20.35
C LEU A 74 13.77 -38.58 -19.41
N ILE A 75 13.86 -38.90 -18.11
CA ILE A 75 14.49 -38.02 -17.11
C ILE A 75 15.97 -37.83 -17.44
N LYS A 76 16.69 -38.89 -17.83
CA LYS A 76 18.09 -38.77 -18.30
C LYS A 76 18.23 -37.84 -19.50
N LYS A 77 17.33 -37.94 -20.48
CA LYS A 77 17.34 -37.07 -21.66
C LYS A 77 17.08 -35.61 -21.27
N LEU A 78 16.19 -35.36 -20.30
CA LEU A 78 15.93 -34.02 -19.78
C LEU A 78 17.17 -33.46 -19.06
N ILE A 79 17.79 -34.21 -18.16
CA ILE A 79 19.02 -33.81 -17.45
C ILE A 79 20.13 -33.47 -18.43
N ARG A 80 20.33 -34.30 -19.47
CA ARG A 80 21.31 -34.01 -20.53
C ARG A 80 21.03 -32.68 -21.25
N ARG A 81 19.77 -32.33 -21.47
CA ARG A 81 19.40 -31.05 -22.09
C ARG A 81 19.63 -29.88 -21.12
N LEU A 82 19.31 -30.05 -19.84
CA LEU A 82 19.57 -29.06 -18.81
C LEU A 82 21.07 -28.80 -18.64
N ASN A 83 21.90 -29.85 -18.63
CA ASN A 83 23.36 -29.72 -18.56
C ASN A 83 23.93 -28.92 -19.74
N LYS A 84 23.42 -29.12 -20.96
CA LYS A 84 23.81 -28.30 -22.12
C LYS A 84 23.46 -26.82 -21.95
N ALA A 85 22.36 -26.51 -21.27
CA ALA A 85 22.00 -25.12 -20.97
C ALA A 85 22.98 -24.51 -19.96
N VAL A 86 23.42 -25.29 -18.97
CA VAL A 86 24.43 -24.87 -17.97
C VAL A 86 25.80 -24.61 -18.61
N GLU A 87 26.11 -25.26 -19.73
CA GLU A 87 27.33 -25.02 -20.53
C GLU A 87 27.25 -23.77 -21.42
N SER A 88 26.07 -23.15 -21.57
CA SER A 88 25.89 -21.96 -22.39
C SER A 88 26.22 -20.68 -21.62
N ASP A 89 27.33 -20.03 -21.99
CA ASP A 89 27.73 -18.73 -21.41
C ASP A 89 26.67 -17.64 -21.63
N GLU A 90 25.93 -17.70 -22.73
CA GLU A 90 24.84 -16.75 -23.03
C GLU A 90 23.73 -16.86 -21.99
N ILE A 91 23.29 -18.08 -21.66
CA ILE A 91 22.26 -18.31 -20.65
C ILE A 91 22.76 -17.87 -19.28
N LEU A 92 24.02 -18.19 -18.92
CA LEU A 92 24.60 -17.78 -17.64
C LEU A 92 24.71 -16.26 -17.53
N ALA A 93 25.06 -15.57 -18.62
CA ALA A 93 25.12 -14.11 -18.65
C ALA A 93 23.72 -13.48 -18.50
N GLU A 94 22.71 -14.03 -19.18
CA GLU A 94 21.33 -13.59 -19.04
C GLU A 94 20.83 -13.74 -17.60
N MET A 95 21.09 -14.88 -16.96
CA MET A 95 20.76 -15.10 -15.54
C MET A 95 21.44 -14.09 -14.61
N ALA A 96 22.70 -13.74 -14.87
CA ALA A 96 23.41 -12.72 -14.09
C ALA A 96 22.82 -11.31 -14.28
N VAL A 97 22.33 -10.99 -15.48
CA VAL A 97 21.64 -9.72 -15.76
C VAL A 97 20.28 -9.68 -15.06
N GLU A 98 19.50 -10.76 -15.13
CA GLU A 98 18.21 -10.86 -14.42
C GLU A 98 18.36 -10.65 -12.91
N ASP A 99 19.41 -11.22 -12.32
CA ASP A 99 19.76 -11.00 -10.91
C ASP A 99 20.02 -9.53 -10.57
N GLU A 100 20.74 -8.82 -11.44
CA GLU A 100 20.99 -7.38 -11.28
C GLU A 100 19.69 -6.60 -11.35
N VAL A 101 18.85 -6.89 -12.35
CA VAL A 101 17.55 -6.25 -12.54
C VAL A 101 16.65 -6.49 -11.33
N ASN A 102 16.55 -7.74 -10.86
CA ASN A 102 15.75 -8.09 -9.69
C ASN A 102 16.25 -7.40 -8.43
N ARG A 103 17.57 -7.24 -8.26
CA ARG A 103 18.14 -6.49 -7.14
C ARG A 103 17.76 -5.03 -7.18
N ILE A 104 17.94 -4.38 -8.33
CA ILE A 104 17.59 -2.97 -8.53
C ILE A 104 16.10 -2.75 -8.28
N LEU A 105 15.24 -3.59 -8.85
CA LEU A 105 13.80 -3.52 -8.64
C LEU A 105 13.43 -3.68 -7.16
N GLY A 106 14.01 -4.66 -6.48
CA GLY A 106 13.79 -4.85 -5.05
C GLY A 106 14.26 -3.64 -4.21
N ASP A 107 15.33 -2.97 -4.61
CA ASP A 107 15.81 -1.75 -3.94
C ASP A 107 14.83 -0.59 -4.13
N VAL A 108 14.34 -0.41 -5.36
CA VAL A 108 13.33 0.59 -5.73
C VAL A 108 12.03 0.35 -4.97
N GLU A 109 11.58 -0.90 -4.84
CA GLU A 109 10.37 -1.26 -4.10
C GLU A 109 10.49 -0.87 -2.61
N ARG A 110 11.64 -1.14 -1.98
CA ARG A 110 11.89 -0.76 -0.58
C ARG A 110 11.93 0.75 -0.40
N GLU A 111 12.55 1.48 -1.32
CA GLU A 111 12.54 2.95 -1.29
C GLU A 111 11.13 3.51 -1.47
N LEU A 112 10.36 2.95 -2.40
CA LEU A 112 8.98 3.34 -2.65
C LEU A 112 8.09 3.10 -1.43
N GLU A 113 8.26 1.96 -0.75
CA GLU A 113 7.56 1.68 0.50
C GLU A 113 7.92 2.69 1.60
N HIS A 114 9.21 3.01 1.74
CA HIS A 114 9.67 4.02 2.68
C HIS A 114 9.03 5.39 2.40
N VAL A 115 9.08 5.86 1.16
CA VAL A 115 8.49 7.14 0.74
C VAL A 115 6.98 7.15 1.01
N ARG A 116 6.27 6.06 0.70
CA ARG A 116 4.83 5.92 0.99
C ARG A 116 4.54 6.03 2.48
N SER A 117 5.36 5.41 3.33
CA SER A 117 5.21 5.48 4.79
C SER A 117 5.38 6.91 5.33
N VAL A 118 6.40 7.63 4.86
CA VAL A 118 6.67 9.03 5.23
C VAL A 118 5.53 9.93 4.77
N LEU A 119 5.08 9.77 3.51
CA LEU A 119 3.97 10.55 2.97
C LEU A 119 2.69 10.36 3.78
N LYS A 120 2.42 9.13 4.25
CA LYS A 120 1.25 8.84 5.10
C LYS A 120 1.31 9.60 6.42
N VAL A 121 2.47 9.61 7.09
CA VAL A 121 2.67 10.35 8.34
C VAL A 121 2.54 11.86 8.13
N GLU A 122 3.16 12.40 7.07
CA GLU A 122 3.06 13.83 6.78
C GLU A 122 1.63 14.27 6.45
N ARG A 123 0.85 13.44 5.73
CA ARG A 123 -0.58 13.70 5.50
C ARG A 123 -1.37 13.79 6.81
N GLN A 124 -1.13 12.89 7.76
CA GLN A 124 -1.79 12.92 9.06
C GLN A 124 -1.45 14.20 9.85
N LYS A 125 -0.18 14.60 9.86
CA LYS A 125 0.24 15.87 10.51
C LYS A 125 -0.40 17.10 9.87
N VAL A 126 -0.55 17.11 8.55
CA VAL A 126 -1.21 18.20 7.84
C VAL A 126 -2.69 18.25 8.22
N GLU A 127 -3.37 17.11 8.25
CA GLU A 127 -4.78 17.00 8.64
C GLU A 127 -5.01 17.48 10.09
N GLU A 128 -4.15 17.09 11.03
CA GLU A 128 -4.21 17.56 12.43
C GLU A 128 -4.06 19.08 12.52
N LYS A 129 -3.08 19.67 11.81
CA LYS A 129 -2.88 21.12 11.77
C LYS A 129 -4.07 21.86 11.15
N GLU A 130 -4.69 21.31 10.11
CA GLU A 130 -5.88 21.90 9.50
C GLU A 130 -7.07 21.93 10.47
N ILE A 131 -7.28 20.85 11.23
CA ILE A 131 -8.30 20.77 12.28
C ILE A 131 -8.03 21.83 13.37
N GLU A 132 -6.79 21.92 13.84
CA GLU A 132 -6.39 22.88 14.88
C GLU A 132 -6.62 24.34 14.42
N LEU A 133 -6.15 24.69 13.22
CA LEU A 133 -6.36 26.01 12.61
C LEU A 133 -7.85 26.33 12.44
N GLY A 134 -8.65 25.34 12.06
CA GLY A 134 -10.11 25.45 11.98
C GLY A 134 -10.73 25.81 13.33
N LEU A 135 -10.36 25.10 14.39
CA LEU A 135 -10.83 25.38 15.76
C LEU A 135 -10.41 26.77 16.23
N GLU A 136 -9.19 27.20 15.96
CA GLU A 136 -8.70 28.52 16.36
C GLU A 136 -9.44 29.66 15.63
N ARG A 137 -9.69 29.49 14.33
CA ARG A 137 -10.51 30.43 13.53
C ARG A 137 -11.93 30.57 14.08
N THR A 138 -12.56 29.46 14.49
CA THR A 138 -13.93 29.52 15.08
C THR A 138 -13.94 30.21 16.45
N LYS A 139 -12.95 29.93 17.32
CA LYS A 139 -12.78 30.61 18.62
C LYS A 139 -12.60 32.12 18.44
N SER A 140 -11.73 32.51 17.52
CA SER A 140 -11.48 33.92 17.17
C SER A 140 -12.74 34.61 16.63
N ARG A 141 -13.49 33.96 15.72
CA ARG A 141 -14.79 34.47 15.24
C ARG A 141 -15.79 34.68 16.38
N ARG A 142 -15.91 33.72 17.30
CA ARG A 142 -16.79 33.81 18.48
C ARG A 142 -16.40 34.98 19.39
N LYS A 143 -15.10 35.17 19.67
CA LYS A 143 -14.61 36.30 20.47
C LYS A 143 -14.94 37.65 19.83
N ARG A 144 -14.70 37.79 18.52
CA ARG A 144 -15.04 39.01 17.76
C ARG A 144 -16.54 39.30 17.77
N ALA A 145 -17.39 38.28 17.58
CA ALA A 145 -18.84 38.43 17.65
C ALA A 145 -19.32 38.91 19.04
N ARG A 146 -18.76 38.37 20.13
CA ARG A 146 -19.07 38.81 21.50
C ARG A 146 -18.71 40.27 21.75
N ILE A 147 -17.55 40.73 21.27
CA ILE A 147 -17.12 42.13 21.38
C ILE A 147 -18.11 43.05 20.65
N ARG A 148 -18.51 42.69 19.43
CA ARG A 148 -19.46 43.45 18.62
C ARG A 148 -20.81 43.59 19.32
N ILE A 149 -21.34 42.52 19.91
CA ILE A 149 -22.60 42.54 20.69
C ILE A 149 -22.50 43.43 21.93
N ARG A 150 -21.34 43.48 22.60
CA ARG A 150 -21.14 44.36 23.77
C ARG A 150 -21.10 45.84 23.37
N ALA A 151 -20.44 46.16 22.26
CA ALA A 151 -20.32 47.54 21.76
C ALA A 151 -21.68 48.14 21.34
N THR A 152 -22.59 47.34 20.76
CA THR A 152 -23.93 47.82 20.39
C THR A 152 -24.83 48.11 21.61
N LYS A 153 -24.62 47.42 22.73
CA LYS A 153 -25.37 47.64 23.98
C LYS A 153 -24.93 48.89 24.76
N SER A 154 -23.67 49.33 24.63
CA SER A 154 -23.15 50.51 25.33
C SER A 154 -23.45 51.83 24.60
N GLY A 155 -23.68 51.82 23.28
CA GLY A 155 -23.99 53.02 22.48
C GLY A 155 -25.40 53.61 22.65
N GLY A 156 -26.29 52.96 23.41
CA GLY A 156 -27.69 53.36 23.58
C GLY A 156 -27.96 54.45 24.65
N LYS A 157 -26.96 54.92 25.39
CA LYS A 157 -27.13 55.96 26.42
C LYS A 157 -26.63 57.32 25.91
N ARG A 158 -27.34 57.95 24.98
CA ARG A 158 -27.17 59.40 24.72
C ARG A 158 -28.07 60.18 25.69
N ALA A 159 -27.49 61.12 26.42
CA ALA A 159 -28.21 61.97 27.36
C ALA A 159 -29.33 62.74 26.64
N ARG A 160 -30.58 62.62 27.14
CA ARG A 160 -31.72 63.41 26.66
C ARG A 160 -31.71 64.75 27.39
N ILE A 161 -31.22 65.81 26.74
CA ILE A 161 -31.43 67.18 27.19
C ILE A 161 -32.88 67.54 26.88
N ARG A 162 -33.70 67.78 27.91
CA ARG A 162 -35.07 68.30 27.77
C ARG A 162 -35.02 69.80 28.05
N ILE A 163 -35.29 70.63 27.05
CA ILE A 163 -35.49 72.07 27.23
C ILE A 163 -36.95 72.25 27.65
N PHE A 164 -37.17 72.83 28.84
CA PHE A 164 -38.51 73.11 29.37
C PHE A 164 -38.88 74.55 29.01
N THR A 165 -39.82 74.73 28.08
CA THR A 165 -40.40 76.05 27.79
C THR A 165 -41.57 76.31 28.73
N PRO A 166 -41.59 77.40 29.53
CA PRO A 166 -42.71 77.71 30.39
C PRO A 166 -43.96 78.07 29.58
N ARG A 167 -45.10 77.64 30.12
CA ARG A 167 -46.45 77.78 29.57
C ARG A 167 -46.88 79.25 29.69
N ASN A 168 -47.04 79.94 28.56
CA ASN A 168 -47.58 81.30 28.58
C ASN A 168 -49.03 81.29 29.06
N VAL A 169 -49.29 82.08 30.08
CA VAL A 169 -50.60 82.41 30.63
C VAL A 169 -51.30 83.32 29.61
N SER A 170 -52.47 82.89 29.14
CA SER A 170 -53.37 83.69 28.31
C SER A 170 -53.77 84.97 29.05
N THR A 171 -53.38 86.12 28.53
CA THR A 171 -53.98 87.41 28.88
C THR A 171 -55.03 87.74 27.82
N GLN A 172 -56.26 87.95 28.30
CA GLN A 172 -57.32 88.64 27.58
C GLN A 172 -56.87 90.08 27.30
N THR A 173 -57.10 90.57 26.10
CA THR A 173 -57.29 92.01 25.84
C THR A 173 -58.57 92.18 25.05
N ALA A 174 -59.44 93.02 25.60
CA ALA A 174 -60.67 93.51 25.04
C ALA A 174 -60.41 94.55 23.94
N ASP A 175 -61.27 94.55 22.93
CA ASP A 175 -61.75 95.63 22.05
C ASP A 175 -62.95 94.95 21.34
N GLU A 176 -64.24 95.30 21.43
CA GLU A 176 -65.00 96.49 21.84
C GLU A 176 -66.25 96.07 22.65
#